data_AF-A0A7V9MQN7-F1
#
_entry.id   AF-A0A7V9MQN7-F1
#
_cell.length_a   1.000
_cell.length_b   1.000
_cell.length_c   1.000
_cell.angle_alpha   90.00
_cell.angle_beta   90.00
_cell.angle_gamma   90.00
#
_symmetry.space_group_name_H-M   'P 1'
#
loop_
_entity.id
_entity.type
_entity.pdbx_description
1 polymer ?
#
loop_
_entity_poly.entity_id
_entity_poly.type
_entity_poly.pdbx_seq_one_letter_code
_entity_poly.pdbx_strand_id
1 'polypeptide(L)' 'MKTTIFLTDLGNFQTVNEIYGSYFKEQPPVRSTVQVSALPKSAQIEIEVIAFASKDQIADDIVGDTSVD' A
#
# COMPACT_ATOMS: atom_id res chain seq x y z
N MET A 1 -7.71 -6.28 -3.30
CA MET A 1 -6.34 -5.84 -2.92
C MET A 1 -5.93 -6.56 -1.65
N LYS A 2 -4.65 -6.92 -1.51
CA LYS A 2 -4.06 -7.56 -0.34
C LYS A 2 -2.80 -6.79 0.07
N THR A 3 -2.58 -6.64 1.37
CA THR A 3 -1.33 -6.08 1.92
C THR A 3 -0.67 -7.04 2.90
N THR A 4 0.66 -7.08 2.92
CA THR A 4 1.46 -7.75 3.95
C THR A 4 2.38 -6.71 4.58
N ILE A 5 2.32 -6.57 5.89
CA ILE A 5 3.15 -5.63 6.66
C ILE A 5 4.21 -6.41 7.44
N PHE A 6 5.47 -6.08 7.19
CA PHE A 6 6.61 -6.59 7.94
C PHE A 6 7.09 -5.53 8.91
N LEU A 7 7.18 -5.87 10.20
CA LEU A 7 7.70 -5.00 11.25
C LEU A 7 8.96 -5.60 11.87
N THR A 8 9.95 -4.78 12.20
CA THR A 8 11.09 -5.26 12.99
C THR A 8 10.77 -5.35 14.49
N ASP A 9 9.75 -4.62 14.94
CA ASP A 9 9.25 -4.62 16.32
C ASP A 9 7.71 -4.53 16.33
N LEU A 10 7.04 -5.58 16.82
CA LEU A 10 5.58 -5.61 16.99
C LEU A 10 5.08 -4.68 18.10
N GLY A 11 5.94 -4.15 18.96
CA GLY A 11 5.59 -3.07 19.88
C GLY A 11 5.01 -1.85 19.15
N ASN A 12 5.39 -1.64 17.89
CA ASN A 12 4.89 -0.55 17.04
C ASN A 12 3.53 -0.84 16.37
N PHE A 13 2.89 -1.99 16.63
CA PHE A 13 1.69 -2.41 15.92
C PHE A 13 0.55 -1.39 15.99
N GLN A 14 0.31 -0.80 17.17
CA GLN A 14 -0.79 0.17 17.35
C GLN A 14 -0.55 1.44 16.52
N THR A 15 0.65 2.01 16.61
CA THR A 15 1.05 3.19 15.83
C THR A 15 0.91 2.94 14.33
N VAL A 16 1.36 1.78 13.85
CA VAL A 16 1.24 1.40 12.43
C VAL A 16 -0.22 1.23 12.03
N ASN A 17 -1.06 0.66 12.90
CA ASN A 17 -2.47 0.46 12.61
C ASN A 17 -3.25 1.77 12.49
N GLU A 18 -2.96 2.74 13.36
CA GLU A 18 -3.55 4.09 13.32
C GLU A 18 -3.18 4.81 12.02
N ILE A 19 -1.88 4.81 11.67
CA ILE A 19 -1.38 5.41 10.43
C ILE A 19 -2.01 4.69 9.23
N TYR A 20 -1.96 3.36 9.18
CA TYR A 20 -2.53 2.56 8.08
C TYR A 20 -4.03 2.83 7.89
N GLY A 21 -4.79 2.89 8.97
CA GLY A 21 -6.22 3.21 8.95
C GLY A 21 -6.52 4.62 8.44
N SER A 22 -5.60 5.57 8.63
CA SER A 22 -5.76 6.93 8.09
C SER A 22 -5.71 6.98 6.56
N TYR A 23 -5.02 6.03 5.91
CA TYR A 23 -4.95 5.90 4.45
C TYR A 23 -6.12 5.10 3.87
N PHE A 24 -6.53 4.00 4.52
CA PHE A 24 -7.59 3.11 4.04
C PHE A 24 -8.89 3.30 4.84
N LYS A 25 -9.61 4.40 4.56
CA LYS A 25 -10.83 4.78 5.29
C LYS A 25 -12.07 3.96 4.91
N GLU A 26 -12.16 3.55 3.64
CA GLU A 26 -13.27 2.76 3.12
C GLU A 26 -12.75 1.49 2.46
N GLN A 27 -13.34 0.35 2.84
CA GLN A 27 -12.96 -0.99 2.34
C GLN A 27 -11.45 -1.30 2.46
N PRO A 28 -10.91 -1.35 3.69
CA PRO A 28 -9.50 -1.63 3.88
C PRO A 28 -9.12 -2.99 3.28
N PRO A 29 -7.91 -3.10 2.69
CA PRO A 29 -7.43 -4.38 2.16
C PRO A 29 -7.40 -5.47 3.23
N VAL A 30 -7.58 -6.71 2.78
CA VAL A 30 -7.23 -7.87 3.62
C VAL A 30 -5.74 -7.75 3.97
N ARG A 31 -5.37 -7.98 5.23
CA ARG A 31 -4.02 -7.69 5.75
C ARG A 31 -3.43 -8.88 6.51
N SER A 32 -2.13 -9.07 6.36
CA SER A 32 -1.31 -9.89 7.26
C SER A 32 -0.21 -9.01 7.85
N THR A 33 0.07 -9.15 9.15
CA THR A 33 1.15 -8.40 9.82
C THR A 33 2.00 -9.38 10.60
N VAL A 34 3.32 -9.33 10.41
CA VAL A 34 4.28 -10.24 11.07
C VAL A 34 5.53 -9.49 11.51
N GLN A 35 6.20 -10.02 12.54
CA GLN A 35 7.54 -9.56 12.88
C GLN A 35 8.59 -10.27 12.04
N VAL A 36 9.62 -9.53 11.63
CA VAL A 36 10.82 -10.04 10.97
C VAL A 36 12.07 -9.59 11.72
N SER A 37 13.19 -10.30 11.54
CA SER A 37 14.44 -9.99 12.24
C SER A 37 15.11 -8.70 11.76
N ALA A 38 14.99 -8.37 10.48
CA ALA A 38 15.54 -7.16 9.88
C ALA A 38 14.85 -6.86 8.53
N LEU A 39 14.97 -5.61 8.09
CA LEU A 39 14.55 -5.15 6.76
C LEU A 39 15.71 -4.42 6.06
N PRO A 40 15.69 -4.31 4.72
CA PRO A 40 16.69 -3.53 3.99
C PRO A 40 16.82 -2.10 4.51
N LYS A 41 18.04 -1.55 4.48
CA LYS A 41 18.35 -0.20 4.95
C LYS A 41 17.98 0.08 6.42
N SER A 42 17.86 -0.97 7.23
CA SER A 42 17.44 -0.88 8.64
C SER A 42 16.07 -0.21 8.82
N ALA A 43 15.17 -0.41 7.85
CA ALA A 43 13.80 0.06 7.96
C ALA A 43 13.06 -0.60 9.13
N GLN A 44 12.12 0.12 9.73
CA GLN A 44 11.30 -0.40 10.84
C GLN A 44 10.00 -1.06 10.34
N ILE A 45 9.61 -0.75 9.11
CA ILE A 45 8.39 -1.23 8.45
C ILE A 45 8.63 -1.39 6.95
N GLU A 46 8.07 -2.44 6.37
CA GLU A 46 7.93 -2.64 4.93
C GLU A 46 6.51 -3.13 4.62
N ILE A 47 5.93 -2.67 3.52
CA ILE A 47 4.56 -3.04 3.09
C ILE A 47 4.60 -3.56 1.66
N GLU A 48 4.26 -4.83 1.49
CA GLU A 48 4.01 -5.46 0.19
C GLU A 48 2.53 -5.31 -0.17
N VAL A 49 2.23 -5.01 -1.44
CA VAL A 49 0.87 -4.78 -1.92
C VAL A 49 0.60 -5.54 -3.22
N ILE A 50 -0.53 -6.25 -3.26
CA ILE A 50 -1.12 -6.78 -4.49
C ILE A 50 -2.41 -6.02 -4.79
N ALA A 51 -2.42 -5.32 -5.92
CA ALA A 51 -3.55 -4.51 -6.39
C ALA A 51 -4.02 -4.96 -7.78
N PHE A 52 -5.25 -4.57 -8.13
CA PHE A 52 -5.78 -4.75 -9.49
C PHE A 52 -5.62 -3.43 -10.24
N ALA A 53 -5.10 -3.47 -11.47
CA ALA A 53 -5.19 -2.33 -12.38
C ALA A 53 -6.65 -2.25 -12.90
N SER A 54 -7.28 -1.08 -12.84
CA SER A 54 -8.54 -0.87 -13.57
C SER A 54 -8.25 -0.82 -15.06
N LYS A 55 -9.12 -1.41 -15.88
CA LYS A 55 -9.00 -1.30 -17.35
C LYS A 55 -9.34 0.11 -17.85
N ASP A 56 -10.05 0.90 -17.05
CA ASP A 56 -10.55 2.22 -17.44
C ASP A 56 -9.46 3.31 -17.39
N GLN A 57 -8.38 3.10 -16.63
CA GLN A 57 -7.29 4.09 -16.51
C GLN A 57 -6.38 4.15 -17.76
N ILE A 58 -6.34 3.09 -18.57
CA ILE A 58 -5.45 3.03 -19.76
C ILE A 58 -5.99 3.88 -20.91
N ALA A 59 -7.30 4.15 -20.94
CA ALA A 59 -7.91 4.99 -21.98
C ALA A 59 -7.61 6.48 -21.78
N ASP A 60 -7.52 6.96 -20.54
CA ASP A 60 -7.33 8.39 -20.24
C ASP A 60 -5.88 8.85 -20.47
N ASP A 61 -4.90 7.99 -20.27
CA ASP A 61 -3.48 8.33 -20.48
C ASP A 61 -3.08 8.43 -21.96
N ILE A 62 -3.91 7.92 -22.90
CA ILE A 62 -3.64 7.94 -24.36
C ILE A 62 -4.32 9.13 -25.06
N VAL A 63 -5.39 9.70 -24.51
CA VAL A 63 -6.24 10.70 -25.21
C VAL A 63 -5.88 12.16 -24.83
N GLY A 64 -4.87 12.39 -23.99
CA GLY A 64 -4.54 13.72 -23.45
C GLY A 64 -3.79 14.72 -24.36
N ASP A 65 -3.40 14.38 -25.59
CA ASP A 65 -2.53 15.26 -26.41
C ASP A 65 -2.89 15.34 -27.91
N THR A 66 -4.19 15.31 -28.27
CA THR A 66 -4.59 15.52 -29.68
C THR A 66 -5.68 16.57 -29.89
N SER A 67 -5.97 17.42 -28.91
CA SER A 67 -6.79 18.61 -29.15
C SER A 67 -5.94 19.73 -29.76
N VAL A 68 -5.93 19.79 -31.09
CA VAL A 68 -5.70 21.04 -31.84
C VAL A 68 -7.03 21.77 -31.96
N ASP A 69 -7.28 22.70 -31.04
CA ASP A 69 -8.21 23.83 -31.20
C ASP A 69 -7.56 25.08 -30.59
#